data_AF-A0A7X9EW69-F1
#
_entry.id   AF-A0A7X9EW69-F1
#
_cell.length_a   1.000
_cell.length_b   1.000
_cell.length_c   1.000
_cell.angle_alpha   90.00
_cell.angle_beta   90.00
_cell.angle_gamma   90.00
#
_symmetry.space_group_name_H-M   'P 1'
#
loop_
_entity.id
_entity.type
_entity.pdbx_description
1 polymer ?
#
loop_
_entity_poly.entity_id
_entity_poly.type
_entity_poly.pdbx_seq_one_letter_code
_entity_poly.pdbx_strand_id
1 'polypeptide(L)' 'MFQHENIAALATPPGEGGIGIIRTSGPGVIELIAPIFEAAGGRELMQTAGNRLV' A
#
# COMPACT_ATOMS: atom_id res chain seq x y z
N MET A 1 -12.22 22.02 -8.62
CA MET A 1 -10.87 21.40 -8.77
C MET A 1 -10.82 20.25 -7.79
N PHE A 2 -10.58 19.01 -8.24
CA PHE A 2 -10.52 17.86 -7.33
C PHE A 2 -9.17 17.86 -6.63
N GLN A 3 -9.19 17.96 -5.30
CA GLN A 3 -8.00 17.72 -4.49
C GLN A 3 -7.68 16.23 -4.58
N HIS A 4 -6.43 15.90 -4.93
CA HIS A 4 -5.96 14.52 -4.91
C HIS A 4 -5.59 14.18 -3.46
N GLU A 5 -6.50 13.54 -2.75
CA GLU A 5 -6.29 13.07 -1.38
C GLU A 5 -5.84 11.61 -1.36
N ASN A 6 -5.23 11.19 -0.25
CA ASN A 6 -4.89 9.79 -0.03
C ASN A 6 -6.14 8.99 0.33
N ILE A 7 -6.37 7.89 -0.40
CA ILE A 7 -7.51 6.98 -0.21
C ILE A 7 -7.03 5.55 0.08
N ALA A 8 -7.87 4.78 0.77
CA ALA A 8 -7.66 3.36 1.04
C ALA A 8 -8.98 2.58 0.91
N ALA A 9 -8.93 1.36 0.38
CA ALA A 9 -10.09 0.48 0.27
C ALA A 9 -9.70 -1.00 0.31
N LEU A 10 -10.64 -1.86 0.72
CA LEU A 10 -10.54 -3.31 0.49
C LEU A 10 -10.59 -3.56 -1.02
N ALA A 11 -9.55 -4.20 -1.55
CA ALA A 11 -9.46 -4.60 -2.95
C ALA A 11 -9.89 -6.07 -3.17
N THR A 12 -10.19 -6.79 -2.11
CA THR A 12 -10.72 -8.17 -2.11
C THR A 12 -12.08 -8.23 -1.41
N PRO A 13 -12.97 -9.18 -1.77
CA PRO A 13 -14.26 -9.37 -1.09
C PRO A 13 -14.12 -9.66 0.41
N PRO A 14 -15.14 -9.35 1.23
CA PRO A 14 -15.17 -9.75 2.64
C PRO A 14 -15.42 -11.26 2.78
N GLY A 15 -14.83 -11.86 3.82
CA GLY A 15 -14.97 -13.28 4.12
C GLY A 15 -13.62 -13.94 4.43
N GLU A 16 -13.64 -15.26 4.56
CA GLU A 16 -12.44 -16.06 4.81
C GLU A 16 -11.65 -16.31 3.52
N GLY A 17 -10.32 -16.24 3.60
CA GLY A 17 -9.42 -16.49 2.48
C GLY A 17 -7.96 -16.48 2.94
N GLY A 18 -7.05 -16.98 2.10
CA GLY A 18 -5.62 -17.04 2.45
C GLY A 18 -4.92 -15.67 2.44
N ILE A 19 -5.44 -14.70 1.68
CA ILE A 19 -4.88 -13.35 1.56
C ILE A 19 -6.04 -12.34 1.42
N GLY A 20 -5.93 -11.21 2.12
CA GLY A 20 -6.73 -10.01 1.89
C GLY A 20 -5.85 -8.87 1.38
N ILE A 21 -6.40 -8.01 0.52
CA ILE A 21 -5.65 -6.87 -0.05
C ILE A 21 -6.34 -5.56 0.32
N ILE A 22 -5.59 -4.66 0.97
CA ILE A 22 -5.95 -3.24 1.11
C ILE A 22 -5.17 -2.47 0.05
N ARG A 23 -5.87 -1.75 -0.84
CA ARG A 23 -5.25 -0.89 -1.84
C ARG A 23 -5.31 0.56 -1.40
N THR A 24 -4.19 1.25 -1.49
CA THR A 24 -4.07 2.69 -1.21
C THR A 24 -3.65 3.44 -2.47
N SER A 25 -4.05 4.71 -2.57
CA SER A 25 -3.74 5.56 -3.72
C SER A 25 -3.73 7.03 -3.31
N GLY A 26 -2.88 7.83 -3.95
CA GLY A 26 -2.81 9.27 -3.73
C GLY A 26 -1.38 9.80 -3.67
N PRO A 27 -1.22 11.12 -3.56
CA PRO A 27 0.08 11.76 -3.48
C PRO A 27 0.74 11.48 -2.11
N GLY A 28 1.96 10.95 -2.14
CA GLY A 28 2.72 10.67 -0.93
C GLY A 28 2.22 9.46 -0.13
N VAL A 29 1.42 8.58 -0.75
CA VAL A 29 0.78 7.46 -0.04
C VAL A 29 1.79 6.44 0.49
N ILE A 30 2.96 6.31 -0.14
CA ILE A 30 4.01 5.38 0.31
C ILE A 30 4.64 5.93 1.59
N GLU A 31 4.94 7.23 1.63
CA GLU A 31 5.48 7.94 2.77
C GLU A 31 4.53 7.90 3.96
N LEU A 32 3.22 8.00 3.70
CA LEU A 32 2.17 7.87 4.71
C LEU A 32 2.14 6.47 5.36
N ILE A 33 2.40 5.41 4.57
CA ILE A 33 2.29 4.01 5.00
C ILE A 33 3.62 3.47 5.53
N ALA A 34 4.76 4.02 5.11
CA ALA A 34 6.09 3.55 5.50
C ALA A 34 6.27 3.37 7.03
N PRO A 35 5.75 4.25 7.91
CA PRO A 35 5.90 4.09 9.36
C PRO A 35 5.15 2.90 9.98
N ILE A 36 4.13 2.36 9.29
CA ILE A 36 3.33 1.23 9.79
C ILE A 36 3.73 -0.12 9.17
N PHE A 37 4.71 -0.13 8.27
CA PHE A 37 5.20 -1.32 7.60
C PHE A 37 6.59 -1.69 8.12
N GLU A 38 6.73 -2.90 8.67
CA GLU A 38 8.01 -3.45 9.10
C GLU A 38 8.37 -4.65 8.23
N ALA A 39 9.42 -4.51 7.41
CA ALA A 39 9.92 -5.62 6.60
C ALA A 39 10.72 -6.61 7.46
N ALA A 40 10.54 -7.91 7.24
CA ALA A 40 11.30 -8.95 7.95
C ALA A 40 12.83 -8.82 7.80
N GLY A 41 13.31 -8.19 6.73
CA GLY A 41 14.74 -7.92 6.47
C GLY A 41 15.22 -6.54 6.89
N GLY A 42 14.42 -5.74 7.61
CA GLY A 42 14.75 -4.39 8.04
C GLY A 42 14.88 -3.34 6.92
N ARG A 43 14.61 -3.71 5.67
CA ARG A 43 14.62 -2.78 4.53
C ARG A 43 13.42 -1.83 4.64
N GLU A 44 13.69 -0.53 4.55
CA GLU A 44 12.64 0.48 4.52
C GLU A 44 11.75 0.32 3.27
N LEU A 45 10.44 0.54 3.45
CA LEU A 45 9.48 0.49 2.35
C LEU A 45 9.86 1.44 1.21
N MET A 46 10.31 2.65 1.57
CA MET A 46 10.75 3.69 0.64
C MET A 46 11.94 3.28 -0.24
N GLN A 47 12.74 2.31 0.21
CA GLN A 47 13.92 1.80 -0.52
C GLN A 47 13.59 0.57 -1.36
N THR A 48 12.33 0.10 -1.34
CA THR A 48 11.90 -1.10 -2.05
C THR A 48 11.32 -0.72 -3.41
N ALA A 49 11.87 -1.29 -4.48
CA ALA A 49 11.37 -1.07 -5.83
C ALA A 49 10.00 -1.72 -6.02
N GLY A 50 9.07 -1.01 -6.68
CA GLY A 50 7.77 -1.56 -7.03
C GLY A 50 7.87 -2.67 -8.07
N ASN A 51 7.18 -3.78 -7.83
CA ASN A 51 7.06 -4.85 -8.83
C ASN A 51 6.24 -4.36 -10.02
N ARG A 52 6.76 -4.57 -11.23
CA ARG A 52 6.07 -4.26 -12.49
C ARG A 52 5.94 -5.54 -13.31
N LEU A 53 4.76 -5.79 -13.86
CA LEU A 53 4.60 -6.80 -14.89
C LEU A 53 5.12 -6.19 -16.20
N VAL A 54 6.07 -6.89 -16.84
CA VAL A 54 6.52 -6.60 -18.21
C VAL A 54 5.53 -7.15 -19.23
#